data_AF-A0A914RY68-F1
#
_entry.id   AF-A0A914RY68-F1
#
_cell.length_a   1.000
_cell.length_b   1.000
_cell.length_c   1.000
_cell.angle_alpha   90.00
_cell.angle_beta   90.00
_cell.angle_gamma   90.00
#
_symmetry.space_group_name_H-M   'P 1'
#
loop_
_entity.id
_entity.type
_entity.pdbx_description
1 polymer ?
#
loop_
_entity_poly.entity_id
_entity_poly.type
_entity_poly.pdbx_seq_one_letter_code
_entity_poly.pdbx_strand_id
1 'polypeptide(L)' 'MDPLLDDTISFARRVRACGGCVMSVDLLDSLPHGFLNFTLVSPECREGAKLSLLRIKQALGISDSASDTS' A
#
# COMPACT_ATOMS: atom_id res chain seq x y z
N MET A 1 -5.58 13.75 11.71
CA MET A 1 -5.23 12.49 12.40
C MET A 1 -6.18 11.44 11.87
N ASP A 2 -5.72 10.60 10.95
CA ASP A 2 -6.53 9.51 10.39
C ASP A 2 -6.53 8.35 11.42
N PRO A 3 -7.66 8.01 12.06
CA PRO A 3 -7.70 7.04 13.15
C PRO A 3 -7.21 5.65 12.76
N LEU A 4 -7.20 5.33 11.46
CA LEU A 4 -6.81 4.01 10.94
C LEU A 4 -5.32 3.89 10.65
N LEU A 5 -4.61 5.02 10.58
CA LEU A 5 -3.16 5.05 10.42
C LEU A 5 -2.49 4.42 11.64
N ASP A 6 -2.96 4.79 12.83
CA ASP A 6 -2.47 4.24 14.10
C ASP A 6 -2.80 2.77 14.25
N ASP A 7 -3.96 2.31 13.76
CA ASP A 7 -4.35 0.90 13.78
C ASP A 7 -3.45 0.04 12.88
N THR A 8 -3.13 0.54 11.68
CA THR A 8 -2.25 -0.17 10.73
C THR A 8 -0.83 -0.29 11.27
N ILE A 9 -0.30 0.77 11.87
CA ILE A 9 1.02 0.76 12.53
C ILE A 9 1.00 -0.17 13.75
N SER A 10 -0.06 -0.12 14.56
CA SER A 10 -0.21 -0.97 15.74
C SER A 10 -0.34 -2.44 15.37
N PHE A 11 -1.05 -2.77 14.29
CA PHE A 11 -1.13 -4.11 13.74
C PHE A 11 0.25 -4.61 13.27
N ALA A 12 0.98 -3.82 12.48
CA ALA A 12 2.33 -4.17 12.05
C ALA A 12 3.32 -4.35 13.23
N ARG A 13 3.21 -3.54 14.28
CA ARG A 13 4.01 -3.71 15.51
C ARG A 13 3.64 -5.00 16.24
N ARG A 14 2.35 -5.32 16.37
CA ARG A 14 1.87 -6.57 16.99
C ARG A 14 2.32 -7.81 16.21
N VAL A 15 2.21 -7.81 14.88
CA VAL A 15 2.68 -8.91 14.03
C VAL A 15 4.16 -9.17 14.23
N ARG A 16 5.00 -8.12 14.25
CA ARG A 16 6.44 -8.25 14.57
C ARG A 16 6.70 -8.77 15.98
N ALA A 17 5.95 -8.30 16.97
CA ALA A 17 6.09 -8.73 18.35
C ALA A 17 5.74 -10.23 18.55
N CYS A 18 4.81 -10.77 17.77
CA CYS A 18 4.46 -12.19 17.77
C CYS A 18 5.43 -13.06 16.93
N GLY A 19 6.55 -12.50 16.44
CA GLY A 19 7.50 -13.21 15.57
C GLY A 19 7.09 -13.30 14.11
N GLY A 20 6.02 -12.60 13.69
CA GLY A 20 5.59 -12.51 12.31
C GLY A 20 6.44 -11.55 11.48
N CYS A 21 6.63 -11.87 10.20
CA CYS A 21 7.35 -11.02 9.26
C CYS A 21 6.40 -9.99 8.64
N VAL A 22 6.70 -8.70 8.84
CA VAL A 22 6.03 -7.60 8.13
C VAL A 22 6.93 -7.17 6.99
N MET A 23 6.52 -7.44 5.75
CA MET A 23 7.30 -7.13 4.54
C MET A 23 7.50 -5.63 4.32
N SER A 24 6.44 -4.82 4.42
CA SER A 24 6.51 -3.37 4.22
C SER A 24 5.31 -2.67 4.85
N VAL A 25 5.48 -1.40 5.20
CA VAL A 25 4.41 -0.47 5.61
C VAL A 25 4.70 0.85 4.93
N ASP A 26 3.81 1.28 4.03
CA ASP A 26 3.91 2.56 3.33
C ASP A 26 2.87 3.53 3.91
N LEU A 27 3.31 4.73 4.28
CA LEU A 27 2.44 5.81 4.74
C LEU A 27 2.21 6.78 3.58
N LEU A 28 0.93 7.05 3.28
CA LEU A 28 0.49 7.93 2.21
C LEU A 28 -0.15 9.19 2.81
N ASP A 29 0.68 10.18 3.15
CA ASP A 29 0.28 11.36 3.96
C ASP A 29 -0.67 12.34 3.26
N SER A 30 -0.80 12.27 1.94
CA SER A 30 -1.56 13.23 1.13
C SER A 30 -2.91 12.71 0.63
N LEU A 31 -3.35 11.53 1.08
CA LEU A 31 -4.54 10.87 0.55
C LEU A 31 -5.71 10.86 1.54
N PRO A 32 -6.95 11.09 1.06
CA PRO A 32 -8.13 11.00 1.91
C PRO A 32 -8.41 9.55 2.31
N HIS A 33 -9.11 9.38 3.43
CA HIS A 33 -9.62 8.08 3.82
C HIS A 33 -10.46 7.47 2.68
N GLY A 34 -10.20 6.21 2.33
CA GLY A 34 -10.87 5.55 1.20
C GLY A 34 -10.37 5.99 -0.18
N PHE A 35 -9.14 6.50 -0.30
CA PHE A 35 -8.53 6.97 -1.57
C PHE A 35 -8.66 5.99 -2.74
N LEU A 36 -8.74 4.68 -2.48
CA LEU A 36 -8.95 3.65 -3.52
C LEU A 36 -10.24 3.88 -4.34
N ASN A 37 -11.28 4.46 -3.73
CA ASN A 37 -12.52 4.82 -4.43
C ASN A 37 -12.38 6.07 -5.32
N PHE A 38 -11.37 6.90 -5.08
CA PHE A 38 -11.15 8.17 -5.78
C PHE A 38 -10.03 8.08 -6.83
N THR A 39 -9.58 6.88 -7.17
CA THR A 39 -8.49 6.62 -8.14
C THR A 39 -8.78 7.17 -9.54
N LEU A 40 -10.05 7.24 -9.93
CA LEU A 40 -10.49 7.84 -11.20
C LEU A 40 -10.63 9.37 -11.11
N VAL A 41 -10.72 9.93 -9.91
CA VAL A 41 -11.05 11.34 -9.66
C VAL A 41 -9.80 12.18 -9.38
N SER A 42 -8.86 11.67 -8.59
CA SER A 42 -7.63 12.38 -8.20
C SER A 42 -6.39 11.61 -8.70
N PRO A 43 -5.42 12.30 -9.34
CA PRO A 43 -4.16 11.70 -9.75
C PRO A 43 -3.35 11.22 -8.54
N GLU A 44 -3.40 11.91 -7.41
CA GLU A 44 -2.74 11.51 -6.17
C GLU A 44 -3.28 10.17 -5.66
N CYS A 45 -4.61 10.01 -5.65
CA CYS A 45 -5.27 8.76 -5.25
C CYS A 45 -4.89 7.60 -6.19
N ARG A 46 -4.70 7.89 -7.48
CA ARG A 46 -4.28 6.90 -8.48
C ARG A 46 -2.85 6.42 -8.22
N GLU A 47 -1.93 7.33 -7.91
CA GLU A 47 -0.55 6.95 -7.56
C GLU A 47 -0.50 6.13 -6.27
N GLY A 48 -1.29 6.50 -5.26
CA GLY A 48 -1.46 5.69 -4.05
C GLY A 48 -1.94 4.26 -4.36
N ALA A 49 -2.90 4.12 -5.26
CA ALA A 49 -3.43 2.81 -5.64
C ALA A 49 -2.44 1.99 -6.46
N LYS A 50 -1.65 2.62 -7.35
CA LYS A 50 -0.56 1.95 -8.06
C LYS A 50 0.49 1.40 -7.10
N LEU A 51 0.84 2.17 -6.05
CA LEU A 51 1.77 1.71 -5.02
C LEU A 51 1.21 0.48 -4.29
N SER A 52 -0.07 0.51 -3.89
CA SER A 52 -0.72 -0.66 -3.28
C SER A 52 -0.67 -1.89 -4.20
N LEU A 53 -0.89 -1.69 -5.50
CA LEU A 53 -0.87 -2.77 -6.50
C LEU A 53 0.55 -3.34 -6.67
N LEU A 54 1.57 -2.49 -6.69
CA LEU A 54 2.98 -2.91 -6.70
C LEU A 54 3.33 -3.76 -5.47
N ARG A 55 2.88 -3.35 -4.27
CA ARG A 55 3.12 -4.12 -3.03
C ARG A 55 2.45 -5.48 -3.05
N ILE A 56 1.23 -5.56 -3.57
CA ILE A 56 0.52 -6.84 -3.72
C ILE A 56 1.27 -7.74 -4.71
N LYS A 57 1.73 -7.20 -5.85
CA LYS A 57 2.57 -7.96 -6.80
C LYS A 57 3.84 -8.51 -6.15
N GLN A 58 4.56 -7.66 -5.39
CA GLN A 58 5.75 -8.07 -4.64
C GLN A 58 5.45 -9.16 -3.61
N ALA A 59 4.33 -9.04 -2.87
CA ALA A 59 3.90 -10.04 -1.89
C ALA A 59 3.50 -11.38 -2.53
N LEU A 60 2.97 -11.34 -3.76
CA LEU A 60 2.62 -12.53 -4.54
C LEU A 60 3.81 -13.11 -5.34
N GLY A 61 4.99 -12.48 -5.28
CA GLY A 61 6.16 -12.89 -6.08
C GLY A 61 5.99 -12.65 -7.58
N ILE A 62 5.05 -11.78 -7.98
CA ILE A 62 4.84 -11.39 -9.37
C ILE A 62 5.86 -10.29 -9.68
N SER A 63 6.95 -10.67 -10.35
CA SER A 63 7.86 -9.72 -10.97
C SER A 63 7.17 -9.11 -12.18
N ASP A 64 7.14 -7.77 -12.28
CA ASP A 64 6.71 -7.09 -13.49
C ASP A 64 7.74 -7.38 -14.60
N SER A 65 7.58 -8.51 -15.29
CA SER A 65 8.22 -8.78 -16.58
C SER A 65 7.51 -7.98 -17.66
N ALA A 66 7.51 -6.66 -17.55
CA ALA A 66 7.08 -5.79 -18.63
C ALA A 66 8.23 -5.62 -19.61
N SER A 67 8.53 -6.70 -20.33
CA SER A 67 9.11 -6.62 -21.67
C SER A 67 8.00 -6.12 -22.60
N ASP A 68 7.71 -4.82 -22.59
CA ASP A 68 6.96 -4.20 -23.68
C ASP A 68 7.97 -3.45 -24.56
N THR A 69 8.52 -4.21 -25.49
CA THR A 69 9.00 -3.69 -26.76
C THR A 69 7.85 -2.98 -27.48
N SER A 70 7.97 -1.67 -27.70
CA SER A 70 7.52 -0.96 -28.90
C SER A 70 8.22 0.38 -29.01
#